data_AF-A0A6N9BF43-F1
#
_entry.id   AF-A0A6N9BF43-F1
#
_cell.length_a   1.000
_cell.length_b   1.000
_cell.length_c   1.000
_cell.angle_alpha   90.00
_cell.angle_beta   90.00
_cell.angle_gamma   90.00
#
_symmetry.space_group_name_H-M   'P 1'
#
loop_
_entity.id
_entity.type
_entity.pdbx_description
1 polymer ?
#
loop_
_entity_poly.entity_id
_entity_poly.type
_entity_poly.pdbx_seq_one_letter_code
_entity_poly.pdbx_strand_id
1 'polypeptide(L)'
;MPRSFTVQCSYPAFHTCIVQVEANDIDEALGKALTAAEQDDSWTATDHCGDIYIHAAAEGTVQDPGDPRITLAIPERFTEYGQLTLARNAAASSTDPPGHS
;
A
#
# COMPACT_ATOMS: atom_id res chain seq x y z
N MET A 1 3.04 2.41 23.70
CA MET A 1 2.78 3.82 23.32
C MET A 1 2.74 3.86 21.81
N PRO A 2 1.71 4.44 21.19
CA PRO A 2 1.63 4.56 19.73
C PRO A 2 2.78 5.42 19.21
N ARG A 3 3.29 5.09 18.03
CA ARG A 3 4.37 5.77 17.31
C ARG A 3 3.84 6.30 15.99
N SER A 4 4.37 7.43 15.56
CA SER A 4 4.07 8.00 14.25
C SER A 4 4.94 7.32 13.18
N PHE A 5 4.35 7.06 12.02
CA PHE A 5 5.03 6.51 10.86
C PHE A 5 4.70 7.35 9.64
N THR A 6 5.70 7.58 8.79
CA THR A 6 5.51 8.19 7.47
C THR A 6 5.60 7.08 6.43
N VAL A 7 4.55 6.92 5.63
CA VAL A 7 4.43 5.82 4.66
C VAL A 7 4.13 6.40 3.28
N GLN A 8 4.91 6.00 2.29
CA GLN A 8 4.64 6.33 0.89
C GLN A 8 3.85 5.18 0.25
N CYS A 9 2.60 5.48 -0.10
CA CYS A 9 1.72 4.59 -0.84
C CYS A 9 1.82 4.90 -2.34
N SER A 10 1.72 3.89 -3.17
CA SER A 10 1.91 4.01 -4.62
C SER A 10 0.92 3.14 -5.38
N TYR A 11 0.62 3.60 -6.59
CA TYR A 11 -0.33 3.04 -7.51
C TYR A 11 0.39 2.68 -8.83
N PRO A 12 0.20 1.50 -9.44
CA PRO A 12 0.86 1.08 -10.68
C PRO A 12 0.73 2.02 -11.90
N ALA A 13 -0.15 3.03 -11.86
CA ALA A 13 -0.23 4.11 -12.84
C ALA A 13 0.49 5.41 -12.40
N PHE A 14 1.59 5.29 -11.65
CA PHE A 14 2.48 6.38 -11.21
C PHE A 14 1.86 7.43 -10.28
N HIS A 15 0.81 7.07 -9.53
CA HIS A 15 0.29 7.96 -8.49
C HIS A 15 0.84 7.54 -7.14
N THR A 16 1.26 8.52 -6.34
CA THR A 16 1.77 8.29 -4.99
C THR A 16 1.15 9.28 -4.04
N CYS A 17 0.78 8.83 -2.85
CA CYS A 17 0.47 9.70 -1.74
C CYS A 17 1.38 9.37 -0.56
N ILE A 18 1.59 10.36 0.31
CA ILE A 18 2.31 10.18 1.57
C ILE A 18 1.28 10.33 2.67
N VAL A 19 1.16 9.30 3.48
CA VAL A 19 0.26 9.29 4.64
C VAL A 19 1.07 9.22 5.92
N GLN A 20 0.56 9.88 6.95
CA GLN A 20 1.07 9.76 8.30
C GLN A 20 0.06 8.99 9.13
N VAL A 21 0.54 7.97 9.84
CA VAL A 21 -0.31 7.09 10.65
C VAL A 21 0.29 6.89 12.02
N GLU A 22 -0.58 6.68 13.01
CA GLU A 22 -0.18 6.27 14.36
C GLU A 22 -0.50 4.78 14.57
N ALA A 23 0.50 4.02 15.01
CA ALA A 23 0.38 2.59 15.24
C ALA A 23 1.33 2.11 16.33
N ASN A 24 1.09 0.90 16.86
CA ASN A 24 1.96 0.32 17.88
C ASN A 24 3.18 -0.38 17.26
N ASP A 25 3.03 -0.86 16.04
CA ASP A 25 4.07 -1.52 15.25
C ASP A 25 3.93 -1.19 13.75
N ILE A 26 4.93 -1.62 12.98
CA ILE A 26 5.01 -1.35 11.55
C ILE A 26 3.93 -2.10 10.75
N ASP A 27 3.54 -3.30 11.16
CA ASP A 27 2.53 -4.09 10.44
C ASP A 27 1.15 -3.43 10.56
N GLU A 28 0.78 -2.98 11.76
CA GLU A 28 -0.41 -2.18 12.01
C GLU A 28 -0.35 -0.85 11.25
N ALA A 29 0.81 -0.18 11.22
CA ALA A 29 1.01 1.07 10.48
C ALA A 29 0.76 0.90 8.98
N LEU A 30 1.33 -0.14 8.37
CA LEU A 30 1.19 -0.41 6.93
C LEU A 30 -0.26 -0.74 6.56
N GLY A 31 -0.96 -1.52 7.40
CA GLY A 31 -2.38 -1.80 7.20
C GLY A 31 -3.24 -0.52 7.25
N LYS A 32 -3.02 0.34 8.26
CA LYS A 32 -3.71 1.63 8.37
C LYS A 32 -3.37 2.56 7.20
N ALA A 33 -2.13 2.57 6.74
CA ALA A 33 -1.69 3.41 5.64
C ALA A 33 -2.39 3.04 4.33
N LEU A 34 -2.61 1.75 4.05
CA LEU A 34 -3.40 1.31 2.89
C LEU A 34 -4.85 1.79 2.98
N THR A 35 -5.52 1.60 4.12
CA THR A 35 -6.90 2.06 4.30
C THR A 35 -7.01 3.58 4.22
N ALA A 36 -6.05 4.33 4.78
CA ALA A 36 -6.03 5.79 4.70
C ALA A 36 -5.81 6.25 3.25
N ALA A 37 -4.89 5.61 2.54
CA ALA A 37 -4.61 5.84 1.13
C ALA A 37 -5.87 5.64 0.26
N GLU A 38 -6.65 4.59 0.48
CA GLU A 38 -7.91 4.36 -0.27
C GLU A 38 -8.96 5.48 -0.12
N GLN A 39 -8.91 6.21 1.00
CA GLN A 39 -9.89 7.25 1.35
C GLN A 39 -9.36 8.67 1.13
N ASP A 40 -8.12 8.81 0.68
CA ASP A 40 -7.50 10.11 0.44
C ASP A 40 -7.98 10.67 -0.90
N ASP A 41 -8.39 11.93 -0.98
CA ASP A 41 -8.86 12.56 -2.22
C ASP A 41 -7.73 13.27 -2.99
N SER A 42 -6.50 13.27 -2.47
CA SER A 42 -5.33 13.93 -3.09
C SER A 42 -4.66 13.11 -4.20
N TRP A 43 -5.21 11.96 -4.56
CA TRP A 43 -4.77 11.22 -5.75
C TRP A 43 -5.06 12.05 -6.99
N THR A 44 -4.00 12.50 -7.64
CA THR A 44 -4.11 12.96 -9.03
C THR A 44 -4.39 11.74 -9.92
N ALA A 45 -5.06 11.91 -11.06
CA ALA A 45 -5.47 10.79 -11.91
C ALA A 45 -4.83 10.86 -13.30
N THR A 46 -4.43 9.69 -13.80
CA THR A 46 -4.31 9.36 -15.22
C THR A 46 -4.78 7.90 -15.34
N ASP A 47 -5.99 7.74 -15.86
CA ASP A 47 -6.58 6.56 -16.50
C ASP A 47 -5.87 5.22 -16.25
N HIS A 48 -6.16 4.58 -15.11
CA HIS A 48 -6.20 3.13 -14.79
C HIS A 48 -5.85 2.92 -13.32
N CYS A 49 -6.86 2.71 -12.46
CA CYS A 49 -6.69 2.29 -11.06
C CYS A 49 -6.89 0.76 -10.95
N GLY A 50 -5.82 0.00 -10.83
CA GLY A 50 -5.70 -1.30 -10.13
C GLY A 50 -5.38 -1.16 -8.62
N ASP A 51 -4.43 -1.94 -8.07
CA ASP A 51 -4.22 -2.06 -6.61
C ASP A 51 -3.17 -1.10 -5.98
N ILE A 52 -3.41 -0.67 -4.73
CA ILE A 52 -2.49 0.18 -3.94
C ILE A 52 -1.42 -0.68 -3.26
N TYR A 53 -0.17 -0.23 -3.27
CA TYR A 53 0.93 -0.88 -2.56
C TYR A 53 1.84 0.14 -1.84
N ILE A 54 2.72 -0.35 -0.96
CA ILE A 54 3.68 0.47 -0.21
C ILE A 54 5.05 0.44 -0.89
N HIS A 55 5.65 1.61 -1.10
CA HIS A 55 6.99 1.75 -1.68
C HIS A 55 8.08 1.93 -0.62
N ALA A 56 7.82 2.74 0.41
CA ALA A 56 8.77 3.06 1.47
C ALA A 56 8.06 3.40 2.79
N ALA A 57 8.72 3.15 3.92
CA ALA A 57 8.22 3.47 5.26
C ALA A 57 9.37 3.83 6.21
N ALA A 58 9.14 4.78 7.11
CA ALA A 58 10.11 5.18 8.14
C ALA A 58 9.41 5.53 9.47
N GLU A 59 10.13 5.37 10.58
CA GLU A 59 9.65 5.83 11.89
C GLU A 59 9.68 7.36 11.99
N GLY A 60 8.65 7.92 12.63
CA GLY A 60 8.52 9.35 12.86
C GLY A 60 8.02 10.13 11.65
N THR A 61 7.95 11.45 11.83
CA THR A 61 7.64 12.41 10.78
C THR A 61 8.92 12.73 10.01
N VAL A 62 9.03 12.23 8.79
CA VAL A 62 10.19 12.45 7.92
C VAL A 62 9.76 13.00 6.56
N GLN A 63 10.68 13.67 5.88
CA GLN A 63 10.41 14.28 4.56
C GLN A 63 10.59 13.28 3.41
N ASP A 64 11.53 12.35 3.54
CA ASP A 64 11.84 11.33 2.53
C ASP A 64 11.94 9.95 3.19
N PRO A 65 10.85 9.16 3.23
CA PRO A 65 10.89 7.80 3.77
C PRO A 65 11.70 6.83 2.90
N GLY A 66 12.13 7.22 1.70
CA GLY A 66 12.96 6.43 0.79
C GLY A 66 14.47 6.49 1.08
N ASP A 67 14.94 7.35 1.99
CA ASP A 67 16.36 7.40 2.35
C ASP A 67 16.80 6.04 2.95
N PRO A 68 17.79 5.36 2.34
CA PRO A 68 18.22 4.02 2.76
C PRO A 68 18.79 3.97 4.19
N ARG A 69 19.07 5.12 4.82
CA ARG A 69 19.53 5.19 6.21
C ARG A 69 18.41 5.05 7.23
N ILE A 70 17.18 5.40 6.85
CA ILE A 70 16.01 5.45 7.75
C ILE A 70 14.84 4.59 7.27
N THR A 71 14.88 4.10 6.04
CA THR A 71 13.83 3.25 5.49
C THR A 71 13.78 1.89 6.22
N LEU A 72 12.56 1.42 6.46
CA LEU A 72 12.27 0.14 7.09
C LEU A 72 12.02 -0.94 6.04
N ALA A 73 12.33 -2.19 6.38
CA ALA A 73 11.99 -3.32 5.54
C ALA A 73 10.47 -3.50 5.46
N ILE A 74 9.93 -3.53 4.25
CA ILE A 74 8.50 -3.74 4.00
C ILE A 74 8.26 -5.22 3.68
N PRO A 75 7.38 -5.92 4.42
CA PRO A 75 6.97 -7.27 4.08
C PRO A 75 6.39 -7.35 2.66
N GLU A 76 6.75 -8.40 1.92
CA GLU A 76 6.41 -8.56 0.50
C GLU A 76 4.90 -8.43 0.21
N ARG A 77 4.04 -8.90 1.12
CA ARG A 77 2.58 -8.80 1.00
C ARG A 77 2.04 -7.36 0.88
N PHE A 78 2.82 -6.35 1.28
CA PHE A 78 2.44 -4.94 1.16
C PHE A 78 3.09 -4.23 -0.04
N THR A 79 3.98 -4.90 -0.76
CA THR A 79 4.64 -4.34 -1.94
C THR A 79 3.83 -4.63 -3.20
N GLU A 80 4.18 -3.99 -4.31
CA GLU A 80 3.58 -4.22 -5.62
C GLU A 80 3.54 -5.71 -5.99
N TYR A 81 4.63 -6.44 -5.75
CA TYR A 81 4.72 -7.87 -6.05
C TYR A 81 3.74 -8.71 -5.23
N GLY A 82 3.58 -8.40 -3.94
CA GLY A 82 2.61 -9.07 -3.08
C GLY A 82 1.19 -8.79 -3.50
N GLN A 83 0.87 -7.53 -3.82
CA GLN A 83 -0.47 -7.13 -4.26
C GLN A 83 -0.82 -7.72 -5.62
N LEU A 84 0.09 -7.68 -6.61
CA LEU A 84 -0.09 -8.36 -7.90
C LEU A 84 -0.31 -9.87 -7.73
N THR A 85 0.38 -10.50 -6.78
CA THR A 85 0.20 -11.93 -6.49
C THR A 85 -1.18 -12.21 -5.90
N LEU A 86 -1.66 -11.37 -4.98
CA LEU A 86 -3.00 -11.46 -4.40
C LEU A 86 -4.09 -11.25 -5.47
N ALA A 87 -3.96 -10.21 -6.28
CA ALA A 87 -4.90 -9.91 -7.36
C ALA A 87 -4.98 -11.02 -8.40
N ARG A 88 -3.82 -11.58 -8.80
CA ARG A 88 -3.75 -12.74 -9.69
C ARG A 88 -4.47 -13.95 -9.09
N ASN A 89 -4.26 -14.23 -7.80
CA ASN A 89 -4.90 -15.35 -7.12
C ASN A 89 -6.42 -15.14 -6.99
N ALA A 90 -6.87 -13.91 -6.72
CA ALA A 90 -8.28 -13.55 -6.69
C ALA A 90 -8.95 -13.70 -8.06
N ALA A 91 -8.30 -13.23 -9.13
CA ALA A 91 -8.77 -13.38 -10.49
C ALA A 91 -8.83 -14.86 -10.93
N ALA A 92 -7.84 -15.66 -10.56
CA ALA A 92 -7.83 -17.11 -10.83
C ALA A 92 -8.94 -17.87 -10.07
N SER A 93 -9.29 -17.39 -8.87
CA SER A 93 -10.38 -17.95 -8.04
C SER A 93 -11.77 -17.55 -8.50
N SER A 94 -11.89 -16.57 -9.42
CA SER A 94 -13.16 -16.09 -10.00
C SER A 94 -13.59 -16.87 -11.25
N THR A 95 -12.94 -18.00 -11.56
CA THR A 95 -13.40 -18.90 -12.63
C THR A 95 -14.54 -19.77 -12.11
N ASP A 96 -15.72 -19.18 -11.98
CA ASP A 96 -16.96 -19.95 -11.87
C ASP A 96 -17.15 -20.68 -13.22
N PRO A 97 -17.27 -22.03 -13.27
CA PRO A 97 -17.64 -22.69 -14.50
C PRO A 97 -19.05 -22.20 -14.90
N PRO A 98 -19.33 -21.99 -16.21
CA PRO A 98 -20.66 -21.58 -16.62
C PRO A 98 -21.65 -22.67 -16.21
N GLY A 99 -22.48 -22.34 -15.22
CA GLY A 99 -23.56 -23.18 -14.74
C GLY A 99 -24.57 -23.43 -15.86
N HIS A 100 -24.72 -24.70 -16.21
CA HIS A 100 -25.90 -25.22 -16.87
C HIS A 100 -27.16 -24.88 -16.07
N SER A 101 -28.14 -24.22 -16.69
CA SER A 101 -29.57 -24.50 -16.57
C SER A 101 -30.31 -23.89 -17.76
#